data_AF-A0A2G9MMH3-F1
#
_entry.id   AF-A0A2G9MMH3-F1
#
_cell.length_a   1.000
_cell.length_b   1.000
_cell.length_c   1.000
_cell.angle_alpha   90.00
_cell.angle_beta   90.00
_cell.angle_gamma   90.00
#
_symmetry.space_group_name_H-M   'P 1'
#
loop_
_entity.id
_entity.type
_entity.pdbx_description
1 polymer ?
#
loop_
_entity_poly.entity_id
_entity_poly.type
_entity_poly.pdbx_seq_one_letter_code
_entity_poly.pdbx_strand_id
1 'polypeptide(L)'
;MPEDPCLGHNMKEDIIYVLQNAKTAISNKNVYTLREESNHIIHCATVFQSQEPIQTAVIIHALAKIMSRGETITPEILEHIQKAIEFIKVDNLRGFNNEIKILLKTISTIDKHLSNYMQHVITEARIKKGYKIYEHGISLRQTAEIFGLSQWELMKYIGKTKTSEYVATTIPIEKRLAFARTLFE
;
A
#
# COMPACT_ATOMS: atom_id res chain seq x y z
N MET A 1 -4.94 -19.50 -0.03
CA MET A 1 -4.66 -18.05 -0.03
C MET A 1 -5.94 -17.34 -0.43
N PRO A 2 -6.37 -16.27 0.25
CA PRO A 2 -7.29 -15.34 -0.39
C PRO A 2 -6.56 -14.72 -1.58
N GLU A 3 -7.24 -14.62 -2.72
CA GLU A 3 -6.71 -13.98 -3.92
C GLU A 3 -6.21 -12.56 -3.58
N ASP A 4 -4.98 -12.23 -3.96
CA ASP A 4 -4.42 -10.91 -3.70
C ASP A 4 -5.21 -9.90 -4.57
N PRO A 5 -5.94 -8.94 -3.97
CA PRO A 5 -6.85 -8.06 -4.71
C PRO A 5 -6.20 -7.34 -5.89
N CYS A 6 -4.89 -7.10 -5.79
CA CYS A 6 -4.12 -6.34 -6.77
C CYS A 6 -3.48 -7.21 -7.88
N LEU A 7 -3.61 -8.54 -7.85
CA LEU A 7 -3.03 -9.45 -8.85
C LEU A 7 -3.99 -9.76 -10.02
N GLY A 8 -5.28 -9.44 -9.90
CA GLY A 8 -6.31 -9.72 -10.91
C GLY A 8 -6.79 -8.51 -11.73
N HIS A 9 -6.46 -7.28 -11.32
CA HIS A 9 -6.95 -6.04 -11.92
C HIS A 9 -5.82 -5.20 -12.53
N ASN A 10 -6.13 -4.46 -13.60
CA ASN A 10 -5.21 -3.47 -14.15
C ASN A 10 -5.11 -2.31 -13.15
N MET A 11 -3.91 -1.88 -12.75
CA MET A 11 -3.71 -0.79 -11.77
C MET A 11 -4.56 0.46 -12.07
N LYS A 12 -4.76 0.79 -13.35
CA LYS A 12 -5.63 1.90 -13.75
C LYS A 12 -7.08 1.68 -13.33
N GLU A 13 -7.58 0.47 -13.48
CA GLU A 13 -8.93 0.08 -13.04
C GLU A 13 -9.06 0.20 -11.53
N ASP A 14 -8.04 -0.22 -10.76
CA ASP A 14 -8.03 -0.06 -9.31
C ASP A 14 -8.08 1.41 -8.88
N ILE A 15 -7.26 2.26 -9.52
CA ILE A 15 -7.27 3.70 -9.26
C ILE A 15 -8.65 4.30 -9.57
N ILE A 16 -9.25 3.92 -10.71
CA ILE A 16 -10.58 4.39 -11.12
C ILE A 16 -11.63 3.94 -10.10
N TYR A 17 -11.62 2.67 -9.73
CA TYR A 17 -12.55 2.06 -8.79
C TYR A 17 -12.50 2.78 -7.44
N VAL A 18 -11.31 2.95 -6.89
CA VAL A 18 -11.07 3.63 -5.60
C VAL A 18 -11.54 5.07 -5.64
N LEU A 19 -11.23 5.82 -6.71
CA LEU A 19 -11.66 7.22 -6.84
C LEU A 19 -13.18 7.35 -6.98
N GLN A 20 -13.84 6.43 -7.69
CA GLN A 20 -15.30 6.39 -7.83
C GLN A 20 -15.99 6.06 -6.50
N ASN A 21 -15.48 5.07 -5.77
CA ASN A 21 -15.99 4.72 -4.45
C ASN A 21 -15.75 5.84 -3.45
N ALA A 22 -14.60 6.50 -3.50
CA ALA A 22 -14.30 7.66 -2.68
C ALA A 22 -15.30 8.79 -2.91
N LYS A 23 -15.60 9.15 -4.16
CA LYS A 23 -16.61 10.17 -4.50
C LYS A 23 -17.97 9.82 -3.92
N THR A 24 -18.40 8.56 -4.04
CA THR A 24 -19.68 8.08 -3.52
C THR A 24 -19.72 8.13 -2.00
N ALA A 25 -18.64 7.69 -1.34
CA ALA A 25 -18.52 7.71 0.11
C ALA A 25 -18.46 9.13 0.69
N ILE A 26 -17.79 10.09 0.02
CA ILE A 26 -17.80 11.49 0.42
C ILE A 26 -19.23 12.06 0.35
N SER A 27 -19.95 11.79 -0.73
CA SER A 27 -21.33 12.23 -0.93
C SER A 27 -22.27 11.69 0.16
N ASN A 28 -22.06 10.43 0.56
CA ASN A 28 -22.84 9.76 1.59
C ASN A 28 -22.30 9.96 3.02
N LYS A 29 -21.26 10.78 3.20
CA LYS A 29 -20.53 10.96 4.47
C LYS A 29 -20.06 9.64 5.12
N ASN A 30 -19.80 8.62 4.31
CA ASN A 30 -19.38 7.30 4.77
C ASN A 30 -17.85 7.24 4.94
N VAL A 31 -17.39 7.63 6.12
CA VAL A 31 -15.97 7.62 6.51
C VAL A 31 -15.38 6.21 6.52
N TYR A 32 -16.18 5.20 6.88
CA TYR A 32 -15.73 3.81 6.97
C TYR A 32 -15.31 3.30 5.58
N THR A 33 -16.17 3.46 4.58
CA THR A 33 -15.84 3.09 3.20
C THR A 33 -14.60 3.83 2.70
N LEU A 34 -14.44 5.12 2.99
CA LEU A 34 -13.24 5.85 2.57
C LEU A 34 -11.94 5.28 3.17
N ARG A 35 -11.99 4.78 4.41
CA ARG A 35 -10.85 4.12 5.05
C ARG A 35 -10.55 2.76 4.43
N GLU A 36 -11.57 1.97 4.13
CA GLU A 36 -11.41 0.68 3.46
C GLU A 36 -10.79 0.84 2.07
N GLU A 37 -11.30 1.78 1.28
CA GLU A 37 -10.76 2.11 -0.05
C GLU A 37 -9.31 2.61 0.03
N SER A 38 -9.01 3.45 1.04
CA SER A 38 -7.64 3.86 1.34
C SER A 38 -6.73 2.66 1.61
N ASN A 39 -7.16 1.71 2.44
CA ASN A 39 -6.37 0.53 2.78
C ASN A 39 -6.13 -0.37 1.56
N HIS A 40 -7.14 -0.53 0.71
CA HIS A 40 -7.06 -1.28 -0.53
C HIS A 40 -6.00 -0.69 -1.48
N ILE A 41 -6.07 0.62 -1.76
CA ILE A 41 -5.12 1.25 -2.68
C ILE A 41 -3.72 1.37 -2.09
N ILE A 42 -3.56 1.49 -0.76
CA ILE A 42 -2.25 1.42 -0.08
C ILE A 42 -1.60 0.06 -0.36
N HIS A 43 -2.38 -1.02 -0.26
CA HIS A 43 -1.86 -2.35 -0.55
C HIS A 43 -1.35 -2.43 -1.99
N CYS A 44 -2.13 -1.98 -2.99
CA CYS A 44 -1.67 -1.98 -4.38
C CYS A 44 -0.47 -1.03 -4.60
N ALA A 45 -0.47 0.16 -3.99
CA ALA A 45 0.64 1.10 -4.01
C ALA A 45 1.93 0.49 -3.46
N THR A 46 1.82 -0.29 -2.38
CA THR A 46 2.96 -0.95 -1.75
C THR A 46 3.54 -2.09 -2.58
N VAL A 47 2.73 -2.73 -3.42
CA VAL A 47 3.16 -3.80 -4.33
C VAL A 47 3.87 -3.20 -5.55
N PHE A 48 3.28 -2.20 -6.20
CA PHE A 48 3.79 -1.73 -7.50
C PHE A 48 4.82 -0.59 -7.40
N GLN A 49 4.79 0.26 -6.35
CA GLN A 49 5.60 1.48 -6.20
C GLN A 49 5.52 2.48 -7.36
N SER A 50 4.47 2.44 -8.19
CA SER A 50 4.26 3.51 -9.16
C SER A 50 3.74 4.75 -8.44
N GLN A 51 3.94 5.91 -9.06
CA GLN A 51 3.62 7.20 -8.45
C GLN A 51 2.11 7.37 -8.26
N GLU A 52 1.31 6.87 -9.19
CA GLU A 52 -0.13 7.13 -9.28
C GLU A 52 -0.93 6.53 -8.11
N PRO A 53 -0.84 5.21 -7.79
CA PRO A 53 -1.56 4.64 -6.66
C PRO A 53 -1.03 5.14 -5.32
N ILE A 54 0.26 5.48 -5.20
CA ILE A 54 0.78 6.11 -3.97
C ILE A 54 0.08 7.44 -3.74
N GLN A 55 0.00 8.28 -4.77
CA GLN A 55 -0.66 9.58 -4.65
C GLN A 55 -2.16 9.44 -4.40
N THR A 56 -2.82 8.49 -5.07
CA THR A 56 -4.23 8.16 -4.82
C THR A 56 -4.43 7.71 -3.37
N ALA A 57 -3.61 6.79 -2.86
CA ALA A 57 -3.65 6.32 -1.48
C ALA A 57 -3.55 7.47 -0.47
N VAL A 58 -2.60 8.38 -0.69
CA VAL A 58 -2.39 9.55 0.16
C VAL A 58 -3.61 10.48 0.16
N ILE A 59 -4.19 10.73 -1.01
CA ILE A 59 -5.39 11.57 -1.13
C ILE A 59 -6.57 10.92 -0.41
N ILE A 60 -6.90 9.67 -0.71
CA ILE A 60 -8.06 9.00 -0.10
C ILE A 60 -7.90 8.91 1.42
N HIS A 61 -6.71 8.58 1.91
CA HIS A 61 -6.44 8.57 3.35
C HIS A 61 -6.68 9.93 4.00
N ALA A 62 -6.15 10.99 3.40
CA ALA A 62 -6.27 12.33 3.93
C ALA A 62 -7.73 12.80 3.97
N LEU A 63 -8.49 12.53 2.90
CA LEU A 63 -9.92 12.80 2.86
C LEU A 63 -10.67 12.03 3.95
N ALA A 64 -10.31 10.76 4.19
CA ALA A 64 -10.94 9.95 5.23
C ALA A 64 -10.70 10.55 6.61
N LYS A 65 -9.48 11.05 6.84
CA LYS A 65 -9.07 11.69 8.09
C LYS A 65 -9.73 13.04 8.30
N ILE A 66 -9.85 13.86 7.25
CA ILE A 66 -10.58 15.14 7.27
C ILE A 66 -12.05 14.89 7.63
N MET A 67 -12.72 13.96 6.93
CA MET A 67 -14.11 13.61 7.25
C MET A 67 -14.27 13.03 8.65
N SER A 68 -13.29 12.26 9.13
CA SER A 68 -13.30 11.72 10.51
C SER A 68 -13.32 12.82 11.58
N ARG A 69 -12.81 14.02 11.28
CA ARG A 69 -12.83 15.18 12.17
C ARG A 69 -14.14 15.97 12.10
N GLY A 70 -15.08 15.55 11.26
CA GLY A 70 -16.34 16.27 11.01
C GLY A 70 -16.20 17.46 10.06
N GLU A 71 -15.03 17.64 9.45
CA GLU A 71 -14.80 18.68 8.46
C GLU A 71 -15.50 18.33 7.14
N THR A 72 -16.10 19.34 6.50
CA THR A 72 -16.83 19.14 5.24
C THR A 72 -15.87 19.24 4.06
N ILE A 73 -15.87 18.21 3.21
CA ILE A 73 -15.13 18.23 1.96
C ILE A 73 -15.80 19.22 1.00
N THR A 74 -14.99 20.10 0.41
CA THR A 74 -15.48 21.11 -0.52
C THR A 74 -15.91 20.48 -1.85
N PRO A 75 -16.92 21.03 -2.55
CA PRO A 75 -17.32 20.55 -3.88
C PRO A 75 -16.18 20.56 -4.90
N GLU A 76 -15.23 21.50 -4.75
CA GLU A 76 -14.01 21.59 -5.57
C GLU A 76 -13.18 20.30 -5.52
N ILE A 77 -13.03 19.68 -4.34
CA ILE A 77 -12.31 18.40 -4.21
C ILE A 77 -13.01 17.29 -5.02
N LEU A 78 -14.35 17.26 -5.00
CA LEU A 78 -15.11 16.27 -5.77
C LEU A 78 -14.97 16.48 -7.28
N GLU A 79 -14.91 17.74 -7.73
CA GLU A 79 -14.69 18.07 -9.14
C GLU A 79 -13.30 17.63 -9.62
N HIS A 80 -12.26 17.88 -8.82
CA HIS A 80 -10.90 17.42 -9.14
C HIS A 80 -10.77 15.90 -9.14
N ILE A 81 -11.43 15.20 -8.21
CA ILE A 81 -11.50 13.73 -8.23
C ILE A 81 -12.16 13.24 -9.52
N GLN A 82 -13.25 13.88 -9.94
CA GLN A 82 -13.95 13.53 -11.18
C GLN A 82 -13.06 13.73 -12.42
N LYS A 83 -12.37 14.87 -12.52
CA LYS A 83 -11.41 15.14 -13.61
C LYS A 83 -10.26 14.14 -13.62
N ALA A 84 -9.73 13.77 -12.44
CA ALA A 84 -8.70 12.74 -12.35
C ALA A 84 -9.18 11.39 -12.90
N ILE A 85 -10.41 10.97 -12.57
CA ILE A 85 -11.04 9.76 -13.13
C ILE A 85 -11.16 9.85 -14.66
N GLU A 86 -11.55 10.99 -15.20
CA GLU A 86 -11.67 11.19 -16.65
C GLU A 86 -10.32 11.10 -17.35
N PHE A 87 -9.28 11.75 -16.80
CA PHE A 87 -7.94 11.71 -17.38
C PHE A 87 -7.31 10.31 -17.36
N ILE A 88 -7.48 9.55 -16.28
CA ILE A 88 -6.93 8.19 -16.20
C ILE A 88 -7.64 7.23 -17.16
N LYS A 89 -8.95 7.44 -17.42
CA LYS A 89 -9.73 6.64 -18.39
C LYS A 89 -9.26 6.81 -19.83
N VAL A 90 -8.77 8.00 -20.18
CA VAL A 90 -8.25 8.31 -21.54
C VAL A 90 -6.72 8.22 -21.61
N ASP A 91 -6.08 7.57 -20.65
CA ASP A 91 -4.63 7.39 -20.55
C ASP A 91 -3.82 8.70 -20.52
N ASN A 92 -4.45 9.81 -20.14
CA ASN A 92 -3.78 11.10 -19.98
C ASN A 92 -3.17 11.22 -18.57
N LEU A 93 -2.04 10.53 -18.35
CA LEU A 93 -1.31 10.56 -17.08
C LEU A 93 -0.85 11.98 -16.68
N ARG A 94 -0.55 12.84 -17.66
CA ARG A 94 -0.15 14.23 -17.39
C ARG A 94 -1.31 15.04 -16.80
N GLY A 95 -2.50 14.89 -17.36
CA GLY A 95 -3.73 15.50 -16.85
C GLY A 95 -4.05 14.99 -15.45
N PHE A 96 -4.03 13.66 -15.28
CA PHE A 96 -4.22 13.02 -13.97
C PHE A 96 -3.26 13.57 -12.92
N ASN A 97 -1.95 13.59 -13.22
CA ASN A 97 -0.93 14.08 -12.29
C ASN A 97 -1.11 15.57 -11.92
N ASN A 98 -1.64 16.38 -12.84
CA ASN A 98 -1.96 17.77 -12.54
C ASN A 98 -3.15 17.88 -11.56
N GLU A 99 -4.23 17.15 -11.78
CA GLU A 99 -5.39 17.13 -10.88
C GLU A 99 -5.00 16.62 -9.48
N ILE A 100 -4.18 15.57 -9.42
CA ILE A 100 -3.63 15.03 -8.17
C ILE A 100 -2.78 16.08 -7.42
N LYS A 101 -1.94 16.85 -8.13
CA LYS A 101 -1.17 17.93 -7.51
C LYS A 101 -2.07 19.01 -6.92
N ILE A 102 -3.15 19.36 -7.63
CA ILE A 102 -4.13 20.33 -7.13
C ILE A 102 -4.80 19.78 -5.87
N LEU A 103 -5.29 18.53 -5.90
CA LEU A 103 -5.87 17.85 -4.74
C LEU A 103 -4.92 17.84 -3.54
N LEU A 104 -3.66 17.43 -3.72
CA LEU A 104 -2.67 17.41 -2.65
C LEU A 104 -2.44 18.81 -2.06
N LYS A 105 -2.39 19.85 -2.91
CA LYS A 105 -2.24 21.24 -2.46
C LYS A 105 -3.46 21.68 -1.64
N THR A 106 -4.67 21.43 -2.13
CA THR A 106 -5.93 21.77 -1.45
C THR A 106 -6.09 21.01 -0.14
N ILE A 107 -5.70 19.74 -0.09
CA ILE A 107 -5.73 18.94 1.14
C ILE A 107 -4.64 19.39 2.13
N SER A 108 -3.46 19.78 1.65
CA SER A 108 -2.33 20.18 2.51
C SER A 108 -2.59 21.48 3.29
N THR A 109 -3.49 22.34 2.81
CA THR A 109 -3.93 23.52 3.58
C THR A 109 -4.83 23.12 4.76
N ILE A 110 -5.47 21.95 4.69
CA ILE A 110 -6.38 21.40 5.69
C ILE A 110 -5.64 20.47 6.66
N ASP A 111 -4.80 19.55 6.16
CA ASP A 111 -4.00 18.62 6.98
C ASP A 111 -2.49 18.82 6.82
N LYS A 112 -1.88 19.44 7.84
CA LYS A 112 -0.42 19.66 7.92
C LYS A 112 0.40 18.37 7.97
N HIS A 113 -0.20 17.22 8.29
CA HIS A 113 0.51 15.95 8.41
C HIS A 113 0.57 15.13 7.11
N LEU A 114 0.02 15.63 6.00
CA LEU A 114 -0.05 14.92 4.72
C LEU A 114 1.33 14.45 4.22
N SER A 115 2.36 15.29 4.34
CA SER A 115 3.72 14.95 3.90
C SER A 115 4.30 13.76 4.67
N ASN A 116 4.06 13.70 5.98
CA ASN A 116 4.54 12.59 6.81
C ASN A 116 3.86 11.28 6.41
N TYR A 117 2.57 11.35 6.09
CA TYR A 117 1.82 10.20 5.63
C TYR A 117 2.30 9.69 4.25
N MET A 118 2.56 10.60 3.32
CA MET A 118 3.14 10.25 2.02
C MET A 118 4.49 9.53 2.18
N GLN A 119 5.36 10.05 3.05
CA GLN A 119 6.63 9.40 3.35
C GLN A 119 6.43 8.01 3.95
N HIS A 120 5.43 7.84 4.84
CA HIS A 120 5.09 6.55 5.43
C HIS A 120 4.69 5.52 4.37
N VAL A 121 3.78 5.86 3.45
CA VAL A 121 3.33 4.95 2.37
C VAL A 121 4.50 4.54 1.47
N ILE A 122 5.38 5.47 1.12
CA ILE A 122 6.59 5.20 0.33
C ILE A 122 7.53 4.25 1.09
N THR A 123 7.76 4.51 2.38
CA THR A 123 8.62 3.65 3.22
C THR A 123 8.04 2.24 3.35
N GLU A 124 6.73 2.09 3.59
CA GLU A 124 6.08 0.77 3.63
C GLU A 124 6.21 0.02 2.30
N ALA A 125 6.03 0.71 1.17
CA ALA A 125 6.20 0.13 -0.16
C ALA A 125 7.64 -0.38 -0.38
N ARG A 126 8.65 0.37 0.07
CA ARG A 126 10.06 -0.05 0.03
C ARG A 126 10.29 -1.28 0.90
N ILE A 127 9.75 -1.29 2.13
CA ILE A 127 9.87 -2.43 3.04
C ILE A 127 9.28 -3.70 2.43
N LYS A 128 8.08 -3.64 1.84
CA LYS A 128 7.44 -4.82 1.22
C LYS A 128 8.23 -5.37 0.04
N LYS A 129 8.74 -4.51 -0.86
CA LYS A 129 9.60 -4.98 -1.97
C LYS A 129 10.95 -5.50 -1.48
N GLY A 130 11.56 -4.83 -0.50
CA GLY A 130 12.77 -5.31 0.16
C GLY A 130 12.57 -6.72 0.72
N TYR A 131 11.48 -6.95 1.43
CA TYR A 131 11.12 -8.28 1.93
C TYR A 131 11.06 -9.33 0.81
N LYS A 132 10.42 -9.02 -0.33
CA LYS A 132 10.36 -9.94 -1.48
C LYS A 132 11.74 -10.26 -2.07
N ILE A 133 12.62 -9.28 -2.16
CA ILE A 133 13.99 -9.49 -2.62
C ILE A 133 14.80 -10.33 -1.61
N TYR A 134 14.59 -10.11 -0.32
CA TYR A 134 15.17 -10.93 0.74
C TYR A 134 14.68 -12.39 0.67
N GLU A 135 13.39 -12.63 0.41
CA GLU A 135 12.85 -14.00 0.20
C GLU A 135 13.55 -14.73 -0.96
N HIS A 136 14.09 -14.01 -1.95
CA HIS A 136 14.87 -14.59 -3.04
C HIS A 136 16.35 -14.86 -2.70
N GLY A 137 16.72 -14.79 -1.42
CA GLY A 137 18.05 -15.17 -0.93
C GLY A 137 19.09 -14.05 -0.96
N ILE A 138 18.70 -12.80 -1.26
CA ILE A 138 19.60 -11.66 -1.13
C ILE A 138 19.77 -11.33 0.36
N SER A 139 21.01 -11.04 0.77
CA SER A 139 21.30 -10.73 2.17
C SER A 139 20.49 -9.52 2.67
N LEU A 140 20.14 -9.52 3.97
CA LEU A 140 19.41 -8.44 4.62
C LEU A 140 20.08 -7.07 4.41
N ARG A 141 21.42 -7.02 4.53
CA ARG A 141 22.22 -5.81 4.36
C ARG A 141 22.12 -5.26 2.94
N GLN A 142 22.37 -6.09 1.93
CA GLN A 142 22.30 -5.68 0.53
C GLN A 142 20.90 -5.23 0.15
N THR A 143 19.88 -5.95 0.62
CA THR A 143 18.48 -5.58 0.41
C THR A 143 18.15 -4.22 1.02
N ALA A 144 18.55 -3.98 2.27
CA ALA A 144 18.34 -2.70 2.94
C ALA A 144 19.03 -1.55 2.20
N GLU A 145 20.26 -1.77 1.71
CA GLU A 145 21.02 -0.81 0.91
C GLU A 145 20.33 -0.47 -0.42
N ILE A 146 19.88 -1.48 -1.17
CA ILE A 146 19.18 -1.32 -2.46
C ILE A 146 17.92 -0.44 -2.31
N PHE A 147 17.16 -0.64 -1.23
CA PHE A 147 15.90 0.07 -1.01
C PHE A 147 16.03 1.34 -0.15
N GLY A 148 17.25 1.69 0.29
CA GLY A 148 17.50 2.84 1.15
C GLY A 148 16.74 2.75 2.48
N LEU A 149 16.70 1.55 3.08
CA LEU A 149 16.06 1.27 4.36
C LEU A 149 17.12 0.98 5.42
N SER A 150 16.76 1.11 6.69
CA SER A 150 17.56 0.51 7.75
C SER A 150 17.33 -1.01 7.79
N GLN A 151 18.36 -1.76 8.18
CA GLN A 151 18.22 -3.21 8.43
C GLN A 151 17.17 -3.48 9.52
N TRP A 152 17.00 -2.57 10.47
CA TRP A 152 16.02 -2.69 11.54
C TRP A 152 14.57 -2.59 11.04
N GLU A 153 14.28 -1.64 10.14
CA GLU A 153 12.94 -1.51 9.53
C GLU A 153 12.57 -2.78 8.75
N LEU A 154 13.51 -3.29 7.96
CA LEU A 154 13.33 -4.51 7.20
C LEU A 154 13.17 -5.74 8.11
N MET A 155 14.00 -5.87 9.15
CA MET A 155 13.92 -6.96 10.12
C MET A 155 12.62 -6.93 10.93
N LYS A 156 12.15 -5.74 11.32
CA LYS A 156 10.87 -5.56 12.01
C LYS A 156 9.70 -6.07 11.17
N TYR A 157 9.76 -5.87 9.85
CA TYR A 157 8.75 -6.38 8.94
C TYR A 157 8.87 -7.89 8.76
N ILE A 158 10.08 -8.40 8.46
CA ILE A 158 10.37 -9.84 8.33
C ILE A 158 9.87 -10.62 9.56
N GLY A 159 10.13 -10.12 10.77
CA GLY A 159 9.70 -10.80 12.00
C GLY A 159 8.19 -10.82 12.22
N LYS A 160 7.42 -9.94 11.57
CA LYS A 160 5.95 -9.92 11.62
C LYS A 160 5.33 -10.81 10.54
N THR A 161 5.95 -10.89 9.37
CA THR A 161 5.54 -11.78 8.30
C THR A 161 5.97 -13.20 8.66
N LYS A 162 5.01 -14.09 8.96
CA LYS A 162 5.30 -15.52 9.05
C LYS A 162 5.85 -15.95 7.69
N THR A 163 7.15 -16.17 7.59
CA THR A 163 7.76 -16.78 6.40
C THR A 163 7.04 -18.11 6.16
N SER A 164 6.38 -18.23 5.01
CA SER A 164 5.62 -19.45 4.67
C SER A 164 6.53 -20.66 4.38
N GLU A 165 7.84 -20.51 4.53
CA GLU A 165 8.84 -21.53 4.22
C GLU A 165 9.09 -22.55 5.32
N TYR A 166 8.45 -22.43 6.49
CA TYR A 166 8.35 -23.57 7.39
C TYR A 166 6.90 -23.77 7.80
N VAL A 167 6.15 -24.51 6.97
CA VAL A 167 5.39 -25.61 7.56
C VAL A 167 6.46 -26.51 8.17
N ALA A 168 6.90 -26.17 9.38
CA ALA A 168 7.56 -27.14 10.23
C ALA A 168 6.49 -28.20 10.48
N THR A 169 6.39 -29.18 9.58
CA THR A 169 5.90 -30.50 9.99
C THR A 169 6.76 -30.84 11.18
N THR A 170 6.18 -30.74 12.38
CA THR A 170 6.86 -31.07 13.62
C THR A 170 7.25 -32.52 13.48
N ILE A 171 8.50 -32.80 13.10
CA ILE A 171 8.97 -34.16 12.93
C ILE A 171 8.93 -34.76 14.34
N PRO A 172 8.17 -35.85 14.57
CA PRO A 172 8.10 -36.49 15.88
C PRO A 172 9.50 -36.85 16.35
N ILE A 173 9.73 -36.74 17.67
CA ILE A 173 11.06 -36.89 18.27
C ILE A 173 11.67 -38.26 17.94
N GLU A 174 10.83 -39.26 17.75
CA GLU A 174 11.17 -40.63 17.39
C GLU A 174 11.85 -40.69 16.01
N LYS A 175 11.29 -39.97 15.02
CA LYS A 175 11.86 -39.90 13.67
C LYS A 175 13.18 -39.14 13.66
N ARG A 176 13.32 -38.12 14.52
CA ARG A 176 14.57 -37.36 14.68
C ARG A 176 15.68 -38.21 15.30
N LEU A 177 15.35 -39.00 16.31
CA LEU A 177 16.30 -39.92 16.96
C LEU A 177 16.73 -41.06 16.04
N ALA A 178 15.80 -41.61 15.25
CA ALA A 178 16.13 -42.65 14.27
C ALA A 178 17.12 -42.16 13.21
N PHE A 179 16.90 -40.99 12.63
CA PHE A 179 17.81 -40.40 11.65
C PHE A 179 19.19 -40.07 12.24
N ALA A 180 19.24 -39.55 13.48
CA ALA A 180 20.51 -39.27 14.13
C ALA A 180 21.36 -40.53 14.32
N ARG A 181 20.73 -41.68 14.64
CA ARG A 181 21.44 -42.96 14.78
C ARG A 181 22.07 -43.44 13.47
N THR A 182 21.38 -43.26 12.34
CA THR A 182 21.90 -43.67 11.02
C THR A 182 23.12 -42.86 10.54
N LEU A 183 23.44 -41.74 11.19
CA LEU A 183 24.62 -40.93 10.85
C LEU A 183 25.90 -41.41 11.56
N PHE A 184 25.77 -42.28 12.56
CA PHE A 184 26.87 -42.80 13.38
C PHE A 184 27.00 -44.32 13.32
N GLU A 185 26.28 -44.96 12.40
CA GLU A 185 26.56 -46.32 11.91
C GLU A 185 27.48 -46.25 10.69
#